data_AF-A0A962UFT3-F1
#
_entry.id   AF-A0A962UFT3-F1
#
_cell.length_a   1.000
_cell.length_b   1.000
_cell.length_c   1.000
_cell.angle_alpha   90.00
_cell.angle_beta   90.00
_cell.angle_gamma   90.00
#
_symmetry.space_group_name_H-M   'P 1'
#
loop_
_entity.id
_entity.type
_entity.pdbx_description
1 polymer ?
#
loop_
_entity_poly.entity_id
_entity_poly.type
_entity_poly.pdbx_seq_one_letter_code
_entity_poly.pdbx_strand_id
1 'polypeptide(L)'
;TAALVATRHQPDLAAWLFYAHRSAEPGHRRLLDALDAQPLLDLDMRLGEGSGAAVAMPILRAAAALHARMATFAEAGVSQS
;
A
#
# COMPACT_ATOMS: atom_id res chain seq x y z
N THR A 1 -12.55 -2.06 7.93
CA THR A 1 -13.23 -3.26 8.48
C THR A 1 -13.78 -4.16 7.38
N ALA A 2 -14.40 -3.62 6.32
CA ALA A 2 -14.86 -4.41 5.17
C ALA A 2 -13.78 -5.34 4.57
N ALA A 3 -12.53 -4.84 4.41
CA ALA A 3 -11.40 -5.66 3.97
C ALA A 3 -11.15 -6.90 4.85
N LEU A 4 -11.30 -6.80 6.17
CA LEU A 4 -11.14 -7.93 7.10
C LEU A 4 -12.24 -8.97 6.92
N VAL A 5 -13.48 -8.53 6.71
CA VAL A 5 -14.59 -9.44 6.42
C VAL A 5 -14.35 -10.14 5.08
N ALA A 6 -14.00 -9.38 4.04
CA ALA A 6 -13.78 -9.91 2.70
C ALA A 6 -12.62 -10.93 2.66
N THR A 7 -11.49 -10.64 3.31
CA THR A 7 -10.34 -11.55 3.39
C THR A 7 -10.60 -12.78 4.25
N ARG A 8 -11.48 -12.72 5.25
CA ARG A 8 -11.91 -13.91 5.99
C ARG A 8 -12.83 -14.81 5.17
N HIS A 9 -13.65 -14.23 4.30
CA HIS A 9 -14.50 -15.01 3.38
C HIS A 9 -13.72 -15.56 2.20
N GLN A 10 -12.78 -14.79 1.65
CA GLN A 10 -11.94 -15.16 0.51
C GLN A 10 -10.49 -14.74 0.80
N PRO A 11 -9.67 -15.63 1.39
CA PRO A 11 -8.29 -15.32 1.81
C PRO A 11 -7.41 -14.76 0.70
N ASP A 12 -7.55 -15.28 -0.53
CA ASP A 12 -6.76 -14.86 -1.68
C ASP A 12 -6.94 -13.39 -2.06
N LEU A 13 -8.01 -12.74 -1.59
CA LEU A 13 -8.21 -11.30 -1.79
C LEU A 13 -7.07 -10.48 -1.19
N ALA A 14 -6.42 -10.96 -0.12
CA ALA A 14 -5.34 -10.25 0.54
C ALA A 14 -4.19 -9.87 -0.43
N ALA A 15 -3.89 -10.72 -1.41
CA ALA A 15 -2.86 -10.48 -2.42
C ALA A 15 -3.20 -9.31 -3.37
N TRP A 16 -4.46 -8.88 -3.41
CA TRP A 16 -4.96 -7.79 -4.26
C TRP A 16 -5.10 -6.46 -3.51
N LEU A 17 -4.92 -6.45 -2.19
CA LEU A 17 -5.14 -5.27 -1.36
C LEU A 17 -3.82 -4.51 -1.16
N PHE A 18 -3.88 -3.20 -1.38
CA PHE A 18 -2.87 -2.26 -0.91
C PHE A 18 -3.42 -1.48 0.28
N TYR A 19 -2.73 -1.53 1.42
CA TYR A 19 -3.13 -0.80 2.61
C TYR A 19 -2.56 0.62 2.57
N ALA A 20 -3.41 1.59 2.24
CA ALA A 20 -2.96 2.93 1.89
C ALA A 20 -2.26 3.68 3.05
N HIS A 21 -2.90 3.81 4.21
CA HIS A 21 -2.32 4.51 5.36
C HIS A 21 -2.77 3.90 6.68
N ARG A 22 -2.03 4.20 7.74
CA ARG A 22 -2.49 4.05 9.12
C ARG A 22 -3.33 5.27 9.51
N SER A 23 -4.64 5.09 9.70
CA SER A 23 -5.50 6.11 10.31
C SER A 23 -5.13 6.34 11.78
N ALA A 24 -5.27 7.58 12.24
CA ALA A 24 -5.14 7.95 13.65
C ALA A 24 -6.34 7.49 14.50
N GLU A 25 -7.35 6.87 13.90
CA GLU A 25 -8.43 6.20 14.64
C GLU A 25 -7.88 5.03 15.47
N PRO A 26 -8.21 4.94 16.78
CA PRO A 26 -7.63 3.92 17.68
C PRO A 26 -7.84 2.47 17.24
N GLY A 27 -8.90 2.20 16.48
CA GLY A 27 -9.22 0.86 15.97
C GLY A 27 -8.40 0.43 14.76
N HIS A 28 -7.80 1.37 14.03
CA HIS A 28 -7.22 1.07 12.72
C HIS A 28 -5.93 0.25 12.81
N ARG A 29 -5.10 0.48 13.83
CA ARG A 29 -3.91 -0.36 14.09
C ARG A 29 -4.29 -1.82 14.32
N ARG A 30 -5.26 -2.07 15.20
CA ARG A 30 -5.74 -3.45 15.48
C ARG A 30 -6.34 -4.11 14.24
N LEU A 31 -6.99 -3.34 13.37
CA LEU A 31 -7.52 -3.84 12.12
C LEU A 31 -6.39 -4.26 11.16
N LEU A 32 -5.33 -3.46 11.05
CA LEU A 32 -4.15 -3.80 10.24
C LEU A 32 -3.43 -5.03 10.80
N ASP A 33 -3.26 -5.11 12.13
CA ASP A 33 -2.67 -6.29 12.79
C ASP A 33 -3.48 -7.57 12.50
N ALA A 34 -4.82 -7.49 12.56
CA ALA A 34 -5.71 -8.62 12.26
C ALA A 34 -5.72 -9.03 10.77
N LEU A 35 -5.26 -8.15 9.89
CA LEU A 35 -5.11 -8.37 8.45
C LEU A 35 -3.68 -8.78 8.07
N ASP A 36 -2.76 -8.83 9.04
CA ASP A 36 -1.31 -8.94 8.81
C ASP A 36 -0.81 -7.92 7.76
N ALA A 37 -1.25 -6.68 7.91
CA ALA A 37 -1.17 -5.65 6.90
C ALA A 37 -0.17 -4.54 7.25
N GLN A 38 0.78 -4.28 6.36
CA GLN A 38 1.69 -3.12 6.42
C GLN A 38 1.11 -1.96 5.61
N PRO A 39 0.78 -0.81 6.21
CA PRO A 39 0.32 0.37 5.47
C PRO A 39 1.48 1.08 4.77
N LEU A 40 1.21 1.73 3.63
CA LEU A 40 2.21 2.50 2.88
C LEU A 40 2.59 3.82 3.58
N LEU A 41 1.64 4.42 4.30
CA LEU A 41 1.75 5.76 4.88
C LEU A 41 1.35 5.80 6.35
N ASP A 42 1.96 6.70 7.12
CA ASP A 42 1.65 6.97 8.51
C ASP A 42 1.79 8.47 8.79
N LEU A 43 0.69 9.20 8.56
CA LEU A 43 0.68 10.68 8.48
C LEU A 43 -0.33 11.30 9.45
N ASP A 44 -0.74 10.57 10.49
CA ASP A 44 -1.75 11.00 11.48
C ASP A 44 -3.11 11.43 10.88
N MET A 45 -3.44 10.90 9.68
CA MET A 45 -4.67 11.21 8.97
C MET A 45 -5.88 10.50 9.61
N ARG A 46 -7.03 11.17 9.65
CA ARG A 46 -8.30 10.63 10.18
C ARG A 46 -9.56 11.23 9.55
N LEU A 47 -9.46 11.75 8.33
CA LEU A 47 -10.60 12.36 7.64
C LEU A 47 -11.60 11.30 7.12
N GLY A 48 -11.11 10.15 6.65
CA GLY A 48 -11.95 9.14 6.00
C GLY A 48 -12.18 9.45 4.53
N GLU A 49 -13.34 9.04 4.00
CA GLU A 49 -13.80 9.31 2.61
C GLU A 49 -12.83 8.88 1.49
N GLY A 50 -11.93 7.93 1.78
CA GLY A 50 -10.90 7.49 0.83
C GLY A 50 -9.71 8.44 0.68
N SER A 51 -9.64 9.52 1.47
CA SER A 51 -8.55 10.51 1.40
C SER A 51 -7.15 9.89 1.49
N GLY A 52 -6.92 8.97 2.43
CA GLY A 52 -5.64 8.27 2.54
C GLY A 52 -5.32 7.36 1.34
N ALA A 53 -6.33 6.75 0.72
CA ALA A 53 -6.15 5.99 -0.52
C ALA A 53 -5.79 6.90 -1.71
N ALA A 54 -6.43 8.07 -1.81
CA ALA A 54 -6.10 9.07 -2.81
C ALA A 54 -4.65 9.58 -2.65
N VAL A 55 -4.21 9.83 -1.40
CA VAL A 55 -2.82 10.26 -1.10
C VAL A 55 -1.79 9.16 -1.40
N ALA A 56 -2.13 7.87 -1.24
CA ALA A 56 -1.22 6.76 -1.57
C ALA A 56 -1.11 6.49 -3.09
N MET A 57 -2.09 6.93 -3.89
CA MET A 57 -2.16 6.61 -5.33
C MET A 57 -0.92 7.04 -6.15
N PRO A 58 -0.33 8.24 -5.95
CA PRO A 58 0.90 8.63 -6.64
C PRO A 58 2.09 7.69 -6.36
N ILE A 59 2.19 7.14 -5.15
CA ILE A 59 3.26 6.20 -4.77
C ILE A 59 3.11 4.89 -5.55
N LEU A 60 1.89 4.35 -5.62
CA LEU A 60 1.61 3.14 -6.40
C LEU A 60 1.92 3.34 -7.90
N ARG A 61 1.55 4.50 -8.45
CA ARG A 61 1.87 4.87 -9.85
C ARG A 61 3.37 5.00 -10.08
N ALA A 62 4.09 5.61 -9.14
CA ALA A 62 5.54 5.74 -9.22
C ALA A 62 6.23 4.37 -9.17
N ALA A 63 5.80 3.47 -8.27
CA ALA A 63 6.33 2.11 -8.17
C ALA A 63 6.13 1.34 -9.48
N ALA A 64 4.92 1.37 -10.06
CA ALA A 64 4.64 0.75 -11.35
C ALA A 64 5.48 1.35 -12.48
N ALA A 65 5.62 2.69 -12.51
CA ALA A 65 6.41 3.38 -13.53
C ALA A 65 7.90 3.07 -13.42
N LEU A 66 8.45 2.96 -12.21
CA LEU A 66 9.83 2.55 -11.96
C LEU A 66 10.05 1.12 -12.42
N HIS A 67 9.16 0.20 -12.04
CA HIS A 67 9.26 -1.19 -12.47
C HIS A 67 9.22 -1.34 -14.00
N ALA A 68 8.36 -0.59 -14.68
CA ALA A 68 8.17 -0.71 -16.12
C ALA A 68 9.17 0.07 -16.99
N ARG A 69 9.81 1.12 -16.46
CA ARG A 69 10.57 2.09 -17.28
C ARG A 69 11.98 2.41 -16.77
N MET A 70 12.38 1.88 -15.62
CA MET A 70 13.75 2.08 -15.15
C MET A 70 14.71 1.27 -16.01
N ALA A 71 15.71 1.94 -16.55
CA ALA A 71 16.78 1.28 -17.30
C ALA A 71 17.51 0.29 -16.39
N THR A 72 17.82 -0.88 -16.94
CA THR A 72 18.75 -1.82 -16.32
C THR A 72 20.15 -1.22 -16.24
N PHE A 73 21.02 -1.78 -15.40
CA PHE A 73 22.41 -1.31 -15.30
C PHE A 73 23.14 -1.32 -16.65
N ALA A 74 22.88 -2.33 -17.49
CA ALA A 74 23.47 -2.43 -18.82
C ALA A 74 23.00 -1.30 -19.74
N GLU A 75 21.69 -1.03 -19.78
CA GLU A 75 21.11 0.07 -20.58
C GLU A 75 21.55 1.45 -20.08
N ALA A 76 21.75 1.60 -18.78
CA ALA A 76 22.22 2.84 -18.16
C ALA A 76 23.75 3.03 -18.23
N GLY A 77 24.51 2.04 -18.76
CA GLY A 77 25.97 2.10 -18.84
C GLY A 77 26.66 2.10 -17.47
N VAL A 78 26.03 1.52 -16.45
CA VAL A 78 26.57 1.45 -15.09
C VAL A 78 27.44 0.21 -14.95
N SER A 79 28.71 0.40 -14.56
CA SER A 79 29.65 -0.69 -14.29
C SER A 79 29.20 -1.53 -13.08
N GLN A 80 29.21 -2.86 -13.23
CA GLN A 80 29.07 -3.78 -12.09
C GLN A 80 30.41 -3.77 -11.33
N SER A 81 30.52 -2.85 -10.38
CA SER A 81 31.60 -2.83 -9.38
C SER A 81 31.33 -3.84 -8.28
#